data_AF-A0A142WSW1-F1
#
_entry.id   AF-A0A142WSW1-F1
#
_cell.length_a   1.000
_cell.length_b   1.000
_cell.length_c   1.000
_cell.angle_alpha   90.00
_cell.angle_beta   90.00
_cell.angle_gamma   90.00
#
_symmetry.space_group_name_H-M   'P 1'
#
loop_
_entity.id
_entity.type
_entity.pdbx_description
1 polymer ?
#
loop_
_entity_poly.entity_id
_entity_poly.type
_entity_poly.pdbx_seq_one_letter_code
_entity_poly.pdbx_strand_id
1 'polypeptide(L)'
;MNFAVLGSAPLALELSRQLASAGEDRVVAASDDPAEILACPEIDVLVLATSAAEALSAAERLSEKTSLIVVPDRGQGSAFAYSLVLHDQDGRTVLMPAFSARFDSRLRTLRETLRSGVLGRFVSARFERVSAAGPSGGDMLFPAEEAERAILADVDALRFLLGEFNKVSAVPAGAGGGLASLTITFGSAAGQDVLWTFRRGDRSGAELEIRLERGTCLVRWEAEGVAGVRIQSETLAAPSPPEVAERVLAEFRQAHASPAASREATWTDYVRAMDLVDAVARSMRRRRTIDLHLEETSERNQFKTQMTAIGCAVAGLTLMGFFALLTVGAMLDPRDAQQRVAEGAGLVLHQGGNSRSDLDDSQLRELERIRANYRVSPTAILVEGMSSEDAAAESRRKAVVADLLKAGYSDAETRVVIRPLRGQWFARGLAAGWILLFAPLGAFLLLQVLLGITRSGTEAAASSTKRQDAGARDSASDESDPASCRSALPPRR
;
A
#
# COMPACT_ATOMS: atom_id res chain seq x y z
N MET A 1 -32.70 -10.08 11.92
CA MET A 1 -31.68 -10.99 11.33
C MET A 1 -31.60 -12.27 12.16
N ASN A 2 -31.19 -13.38 11.55
CA ASN A 2 -30.93 -14.66 12.21
C ASN A 2 -29.49 -14.73 12.70
N PHE A 3 -29.30 -14.76 14.00
CA PHE A 3 -28.00 -14.84 14.65
C PHE A 3 -27.69 -16.26 15.13
N ALA A 4 -26.46 -16.71 14.87
CA ALA A 4 -25.88 -17.88 15.53
C ALA A 4 -24.76 -17.44 16.47
N VAL A 5 -24.63 -18.07 17.64
CA VAL A 5 -23.57 -17.79 18.61
C VAL A 5 -22.72 -19.04 18.82
N LEU A 6 -21.42 -18.92 18.57
CA LEU A 6 -20.45 -20.00 18.69
C LEU A 6 -19.39 -19.65 19.73
N GLY A 7 -19.49 -20.25 20.92
CA GLY A 7 -18.60 -20.00 22.06
C GLY A 7 -19.25 -19.26 23.24
N SER A 8 -18.59 -19.31 24.39
CA SER A 8 -19.13 -18.88 25.68
C SER A 8 -18.45 -17.65 26.30
N ALA A 9 -17.75 -16.82 25.51
CA ALA A 9 -17.11 -15.62 26.05
C ALA A 9 -18.15 -14.69 26.71
N PRO A 10 -17.83 -13.98 27.81
CA PRO A 10 -18.80 -13.15 28.53
C PRO A 10 -19.54 -12.14 27.65
N LEU A 11 -18.83 -11.50 26.71
CA LEU A 11 -19.43 -10.57 25.76
C LEU A 11 -20.40 -11.26 24.80
N ALA A 12 -20.12 -12.48 24.36
CA ALA A 12 -21.02 -13.24 23.48
C ALA A 12 -22.31 -13.66 24.19
N LEU A 13 -22.20 -14.04 25.48
CA LEU A 13 -23.36 -14.31 26.32
C LEU A 13 -24.22 -13.06 26.53
N GLU A 14 -23.60 -11.89 26.71
CA GLU A 14 -24.31 -10.62 26.80
C GLU A 14 -24.98 -10.24 25.47
N LEU A 15 -24.27 -10.37 24.34
CA LEU A 15 -24.83 -10.16 23.00
C LEU A 15 -26.05 -11.07 22.77
N SER A 16 -25.96 -12.35 23.15
CA SER A 16 -27.08 -13.30 23.06
C SER A 16 -28.28 -12.85 23.89
N ARG A 17 -28.06 -12.37 25.12
CA ARG A 17 -29.12 -11.83 25.98
C ARG A 17 -29.77 -10.58 25.39
N GLN A 18 -28.99 -9.66 24.82
CA GLN A 18 -29.51 -8.46 24.16
C GLN A 18 -30.27 -8.79 22.86
N LEU A 19 -29.84 -9.80 22.10
CA LEU A 19 -30.56 -10.26 20.91
C LEU A 19 -31.91 -10.88 21.29
N ALA A 20 -31.98 -11.64 22.39
CA ALA A 20 -33.22 -12.22 22.88
C ALA A 20 -34.25 -11.17 23.33
N SER A 21 -33.82 -9.97 23.72
CA SER A 21 -34.72 -8.88 24.15
C SER A 21 -35.16 -7.95 23.01
N ALA A 22 -34.42 -7.87 21.90
CA ALA A 22 -34.60 -6.87 20.85
C ALA A 22 -35.79 -7.08 19.89
N GLY A 23 -36.47 -8.23 19.91
CA GLY A 23 -37.71 -8.50 19.17
C GLY A 23 -37.59 -8.67 17.63
N GLU A 24 -36.74 -7.88 16.97
CA GLU A 24 -36.50 -7.95 15.51
C GLU A 24 -35.41 -8.96 15.10
N ASP A 25 -34.50 -9.27 16.02
CA ASP A 25 -33.43 -10.21 15.83
C ASP A 25 -33.72 -11.52 16.56
N ARG A 26 -33.34 -12.65 15.94
CA ARG A 26 -33.58 -13.98 16.51
C ARG A 26 -32.27 -14.74 16.62
N VAL A 27 -31.95 -15.22 17.83
CA VAL A 27 -30.88 -16.22 18.00
C VAL A 27 -31.43 -17.57 17.55
N VAL A 28 -30.98 -18.08 16.42
CA VAL A 28 -31.42 -19.37 15.84
C VAL A 28 -30.67 -20.55 16.43
N ALA A 29 -29.43 -20.34 16.87
CA ALA A 29 -28.60 -21.33 17.52
C ALA A 29 -27.56 -20.68 18.44
N ALA A 30 -27.27 -21.34 19.56
CA ALA A 30 -26.18 -20.99 20.45
C ALA A 30 -25.57 -22.29 20.96
N SER A 31 -24.34 -22.59 20.54
CA SER A 31 -23.65 -23.84 20.85
C SER A 31 -22.14 -23.64 20.90
N ASP A 32 -21.44 -24.52 21.59
CA ASP A 32 -19.98 -24.63 21.48
C ASP A 32 -19.55 -25.61 20.37
N ASP A 33 -20.50 -26.40 19.84
CA ASP A 33 -20.25 -27.35 18.74
C ASP A 33 -20.46 -26.66 17.36
N PRO A 34 -19.39 -26.50 16.56
CA PRO A 34 -19.52 -25.91 15.22
C PRO A 34 -20.41 -26.73 14.28
N ALA A 35 -20.57 -28.04 14.49
CA ALA A 35 -21.43 -28.88 13.66
C ALA A 35 -22.91 -28.50 13.81
N GLU A 36 -23.35 -28.17 15.03
CA GLU A 36 -24.73 -27.71 15.28
C GLU A 36 -25.01 -26.36 14.59
N ILE A 37 -24.04 -25.44 14.64
CA ILE A 37 -24.15 -24.15 13.95
C ILE A 37 -24.20 -24.35 12.44
N LEU A 38 -23.34 -25.19 11.86
CA LEU A 38 -23.34 -25.47 10.42
C LEU A 38 -24.61 -26.19 9.94
N ALA A 39 -25.30 -26.92 10.82
CA ALA A 39 -26.56 -27.59 10.50
C ALA A 39 -27.77 -26.64 10.49
N CYS A 40 -27.63 -25.43 11.04
CA CYS A 40 -28.73 -24.47 11.09
C CYS A 40 -28.98 -23.85 9.71
N PRO A 41 -30.21 -23.96 9.15
CA PRO A 41 -30.55 -23.27 7.92
C PRO A 41 -30.61 -21.75 8.16
N GLU A 42 -30.07 -20.98 7.21
CA GLU A 42 -30.23 -19.52 7.11
C GLU A 42 -29.70 -18.71 8.32
N ILE A 43 -28.37 -18.70 8.47
CA ILE A 43 -27.66 -17.78 9.38
C ILE A 43 -27.30 -16.51 8.61
N ASP A 44 -27.76 -15.34 9.09
CA ASP A 44 -27.36 -14.05 8.55
C ASP A 44 -26.06 -13.56 9.20
N VAL A 45 -25.93 -13.81 10.51
CA VAL A 45 -24.83 -13.31 11.34
C VAL A 45 -24.33 -14.40 12.29
N LEU A 46 -23.01 -14.60 12.34
CA LEU A 46 -22.36 -15.47 13.30
C LEU A 46 -21.56 -14.65 14.33
N VAL A 47 -21.87 -14.82 15.61
CA VAL A 47 -21.07 -14.33 16.73
C VAL A 47 -20.05 -15.40 17.10
N LEU A 48 -18.78 -15.19 16.75
CA LEU A 48 -17.68 -16.10 17.01
C LEU A 48 -16.93 -15.68 18.28
N ALA A 49 -16.94 -16.54 19.30
CA ALA A 49 -16.40 -16.27 20.62
C ALA A 49 -15.62 -17.47 21.19
N THR A 50 -14.94 -18.19 20.30
CA THR A 50 -14.10 -19.35 20.60
C THR A 50 -12.81 -19.31 19.78
N SER A 51 -11.82 -20.08 20.22
CA SER A 51 -10.55 -20.32 19.51
C SER A 51 -10.36 -21.79 19.12
N ALA A 52 -11.42 -22.62 19.23
CA ALA A 52 -11.38 -23.99 18.77
C ALA A 52 -11.15 -24.03 17.24
N ALA A 53 -10.13 -24.77 16.79
CA ALA A 53 -9.71 -24.79 15.38
C ALA A 53 -10.85 -25.15 14.42
N GLU A 54 -11.68 -26.14 14.78
CA GLU A 54 -12.84 -26.55 13.98
C GLU A 54 -13.88 -25.44 13.82
N ALA A 55 -14.09 -24.64 14.87
CA ALA A 55 -14.98 -23.49 14.86
C ALA A 55 -14.43 -22.35 14.00
N LEU A 56 -13.11 -22.10 14.04
CA LEU A 56 -12.47 -21.11 13.17
C LEU A 56 -12.60 -21.50 11.70
N SER A 57 -12.30 -22.77 11.35
CA SER A 57 -12.48 -23.27 9.98
C SER A 57 -13.95 -23.32 9.54
N ALA A 58 -14.90 -23.47 10.46
CA ALA A 58 -16.32 -23.32 10.16
C ALA A 58 -16.69 -21.85 9.88
N ALA A 59 -16.20 -20.92 10.70
CA ALA A 59 -16.43 -19.49 10.53
C ALA A 59 -15.82 -18.95 9.22
N GLU A 60 -14.62 -19.39 8.85
CA GLU A 60 -13.98 -19.07 7.56
C GLU A 60 -14.81 -19.53 6.35
N ARG A 61 -15.46 -20.70 6.44
CA ARG A 61 -16.34 -21.18 5.37
C ARG A 61 -17.65 -20.40 5.33
N LEU A 62 -18.21 -20.07 6.50
CA LEU A 62 -19.46 -19.33 6.60
C LEU A 62 -19.34 -17.86 6.18
N SER A 63 -18.16 -17.25 6.33
CA SER A 63 -17.92 -15.84 5.96
C SER A 63 -18.06 -15.53 4.47
N GLU A 64 -18.16 -16.54 3.59
CA GLU A 64 -18.50 -16.30 2.18
C GLU A 64 -19.90 -15.69 1.99
N LYS A 65 -20.82 -15.95 2.93
CA LYS A 65 -22.24 -15.57 2.84
C LYS A 65 -22.81 -15.00 4.14
N THR A 66 -22.11 -15.18 5.25
CA THR A 66 -22.56 -14.84 6.60
C THR A 66 -21.70 -13.70 7.13
N SER A 67 -22.32 -12.67 7.69
CA SER A 67 -21.56 -11.62 8.37
C SER A 67 -21.05 -12.11 9.73
N LEU A 68 -19.89 -11.65 10.18
CA LEU A 68 -19.25 -12.11 11.41
C LEU A 68 -19.09 -10.99 12.44
N ILE A 69 -19.47 -11.29 13.68
CA ILE A 69 -19.05 -10.55 14.87
C ILE A 69 -18.04 -11.42 15.62
N VAL A 70 -16.78 -11.00 15.68
CA VAL A 70 -15.73 -11.79 16.32
C VAL A 70 -15.36 -11.19 17.67
N VAL A 71 -15.56 -11.93 18.75
CA VAL A 71 -15.01 -11.58 20.07
C VAL A 71 -13.52 -11.96 20.07
N PRO A 72 -12.60 -11.00 20.14
CA PRO A 72 -11.18 -11.27 20.00
C PRO A 72 -10.63 -12.19 21.10
N ASP A 73 -9.95 -13.26 20.72
CA ASP A 73 -9.20 -14.14 21.60
C ASP A 73 -7.84 -14.49 21.00
N ARG A 74 -6.82 -14.58 21.86
CA ARG A 74 -5.44 -14.87 21.43
C ARG A 74 -5.33 -16.20 20.69
N GLY A 75 -6.13 -17.20 21.07
CA GLY A 75 -6.11 -18.53 20.47
C GLY A 75 -6.60 -18.57 19.03
N GLN A 76 -7.31 -17.53 18.56
CA GLN A 76 -7.75 -17.44 17.17
C GLN A 76 -6.56 -17.35 16.19
N GLY A 77 -5.46 -16.75 16.62
CA GLY A 77 -4.22 -16.65 15.84
C GLY A 77 -4.28 -15.65 14.67
N SER A 78 -3.11 -15.16 14.27
CA SER A 78 -2.99 -14.21 13.15
C SER A 78 -3.39 -14.83 11.82
N ALA A 79 -3.16 -16.14 11.62
CA ALA A 79 -3.55 -16.85 10.40
C ALA A 79 -5.05 -16.75 10.10
N PHE A 80 -5.90 -16.96 11.12
CA PHE A 80 -7.35 -16.77 11.02
C PHE A 80 -7.69 -15.32 10.65
N ALA A 81 -7.11 -14.34 11.36
CA ALA A 81 -7.32 -12.92 11.09
C ALA A 81 -6.97 -12.56 9.63
N TYR A 82 -5.84 -13.06 9.11
CA TYR A 82 -5.40 -12.82 7.74
C TYR A 82 -6.26 -13.52 6.67
N SER A 83 -6.76 -14.73 6.95
CA SER A 83 -7.61 -15.47 6.01
C SER A 83 -8.87 -14.68 5.61
N LEU A 84 -9.38 -13.88 6.54
CA LEU A 84 -10.61 -13.12 6.39
C LEU A 84 -10.42 -11.70 5.84
N VAL A 85 -9.18 -11.25 5.60
CA VAL A 85 -8.92 -9.89 5.07
C VAL A 85 -9.52 -9.69 3.69
N LEU A 86 -9.42 -10.70 2.81
CA LEU A 86 -10.00 -10.62 1.47
C LEU A 86 -11.53 -10.54 1.52
N HIS A 87 -12.15 -11.25 2.48
CA HIS A 87 -13.59 -11.21 2.68
C HIS A 87 -14.09 -9.83 3.16
N ASP A 88 -13.36 -9.13 4.04
CA ASP A 88 -13.68 -7.74 4.43
C ASP A 88 -13.53 -6.77 3.25
N GLN A 89 -12.49 -6.95 2.42
CA GLN A 89 -12.24 -6.10 1.25
C GLN A 89 -13.29 -6.27 0.13
N ASP A 90 -13.83 -7.47 -0.03
CA ASP A 90 -14.89 -7.75 -1.00
C ASP A 90 -16.20 -7.02 -0.66
N GLY A 91 -16.40 -6.62 0.59
CA GLY A 91 -17.56 -5.84 1.05
C GLY A 91 -18.92 -6.54 0.97
N ARG A 92 -18.93 -7.86 0.68
CA ARG A 92 -20.16 -8.67 0.56
C ARG A 92 -20.76 -9.01 1.92
N THR A 93 -19.92 -9.16 2.93
CA THR A 93 -20.26 -9.51 4.30
C THR A 93 -19.60 -8.54 5.25
N VAL A 94 -20.25 -8.26 6.39
CA VAL A 94 -19.65 -7.41 7.43
C VAL A 94 -18.81 -8.26 8.35
N LEU A 95 -17.52 -7.96 8.43
CA LEU A 95 -16.62 -8.52 9.44
C LEU A 95 -16.33 -7.45 10.50
N MET A 96 -16.73 -7.71 11.75
CA MET A 96 -16.60 -6.74 12.83
C MET A 96 -15.99 -7.38 14.09
N PRO A 97 -14.78 -6.95 14.49
CA PRO A 97 -14.22 -7.37 15.77
C PRO A 97 -14.87 -6.60 16.93
N ALA A 98 -15.41 -7.32 17.90
CA ALA A 98 -16.09 -6.78 19.06
C ALA A 98 -15.11 -6.43 20.20
N PHE A 99 -14.20 -5.49 19.95
CA PHE A 99 -13.28 -4.97 20.97
C PHE A 99 -14.04 -4.10 21.99
N SER A 100 -14.42 -4.67 23.13
CA SER A 100 -15.25 -4.02 24.15
C SER A 100 -14.81 -2.60 24.53
N ALA A 101 -13.50 -2.35 24.61
CA ALA A 101 -12.94 -1.04 24.93
C ALA A 101 -13.32 0.08 23.92
N ARG A 102 -13.47 -0.24 22.63
CA ARG A 102 -13.85 0.76 21.61
C ARG A 102 -15.31 1.21 21.74
N PHE A 103 -16.15 0.32 22.27
CA PHE A 103 -17.58 0.55 22.44
C PHE A 103 -17.93 1.15 23.82
N ASP A 104 -16.97 1.26 24.74
CA ASP A 104 -17.17 1.94 26.03
C ASP A 104 -17.27 3.46 25.82
N SER A 105 -18.40 4.05 26.19
CA SER A 105 -18.68 5.47 26.00
C SER A 105 -17.64 6.37 26.68
N ARG A 106 -17.08 5.98 27.82
CA ARG A 106 -16.07 6.78 28.55
C ARG A 106 -14.74 6.81 27.79
N LEU A 107 -14.35 5.69 27.18
CA LEU A 107 -13.14 5.63 26.36
C LEU A 107 -13.29 6.42 25.06
N ARG A 108 -14.50 6.47 24.48
CA ARG A 108 -14.80 7.33 23.34
C ARG A 108 -14.68 8.81 23.71
N THR A 109 -15.31 9.24 24.81
CA THR A 109 -15.19 10.61 25.33
C THR A 109 -13.73 10.98 25.62
N LEU A 110 -12.96 10.05 26.21
CA LEU A 110 -11.53 10.24 26.42
C LEU A 110 -10.78 10.41 25.10
N ARG A 111 -11.03 9.56 24.10
CA ARG A 111 -10.42 9.65 22.77
C ARG A 111 -10.71 10.98 22.10
N GLU A 112 -11.96 11.43 22.15
CA GLU A 112 -12.37 12.74 21.61
C GLU A 112 -11.64 13.89 22.33
N THR A 113 -11.55 13.81 23.66
CA THR A 113 -10.81 14.78 24.47
C THR A 113 -9.32 14.81 24.11
N LEU A 114 -8.68 13.64 23.98
CA LEU A 114 -7.28 13.54 23.54
C LEU A 114 -7.08 14.11 22.13
N ARG A 115 -7.99 13.80 21.19
CA ARG A 115 -7.95 14.29 19.80
C ARG A 115 -8.18 15.80 19.67
N SER A 116 -9.01 16.38 20.53
CA SER A 116 -9.24 17.83 20.55
C SER A 116 -7.98 18.64 20.88
N GLY A 117 -6.97 18.02 21.50
CA GLY A 117 -5.72 18.67 21.89
C GLY A 117 -5.84 19.61 23.09
N VAL A 118 -7.00 19.68 23.76
CA VAL A 118 -7.24 20.55 24.93
C VAL A 118 -6.25 20.28 26.06
N LEU A 119 -5.85 19.01 26.25
CA LEU A 119 -4.91 18.57 27.29
C LEU A 119 -3.43 18.72 26.88
N GLY A 120 -3.14 19.29 25.72
CA GLY A 120 -1.78 19.43 25.18
C GLY A 120 -1.27 18.17 24.48
N ARG A 121 0.03 18.14 24.17
CA ARG A 121 0.65 16.99 23.48
C ARG A 121 0.83 15.81 24.43
N PHE A 122 0.79 14.60 23.87
CA PHE A 122 1.13 13.37 24.57
C PHE A 122 2.59 13.40 25.03
N VAL A 123 2.84 13.02 26.28
CA VAL A 123 4.18 12.90 26.86
C VAL A 123 4.55 11.44 27.06
N SER A 124 3.72 10.68 27.77
CA SER A 124 3.92 9.25 28.00
C SER A 124 2.62 8.57 28.44
N ALA A 125 2.56 7.25 28.33
CA ALA A 125 1.51 6.46 28.96
C ALA A 125 2.06 5.23 29.65
N ARG A 126 1.41 4.86 30.76
CA ARG A 126 1.71 3.65 31.53
C ARG A 126 0.41 2.87 31.71
N PHE A 127 0.40 1.64 31.24
CA PHE A 127 -0.68 0.69 31.44
C PHE A 127 -0.19 -0.41 32.39
N GLU A 128 -0.86 -0.59 33.52
CA GLU A 128 -0.54 -1.63 34.48
C GLU A 128 -1.73 -2.56 34.63
N ARG A 129 -1.51 -3.85 34.37
CA ARG A 129 -2.50 -4.91 34.55
C ARG A 129 -2.08 -5.84 35.66
N VAL A 130 -3.04 -6.14 36.52
CA VAL A 130 -2.92 -7.14 37.59
C VAL A 130 -3.94 -8.23 37.33
N SER A 131 -3.50 -9.48 37.28
CA SER A 131 -4.36 -10.67 37.24
C SER A 131 -4.47 -11.24 38.64
N ALA A 132 -5.68 -11.55 39.10
CA ALA A 132 -5.86 -12.26 40.36
C ALA A 132 -5.15 -13.62 40.29
N ALA A 133 -4.49 -14.01 41.38
CA ALA A 133 -3.96 -15.36 41.48
C ALA A 133 -5.10 -16.38 41.28
N GLY A 134 -4.83 -17.44 40.52
CA GLY A 134 -5.80 -18.52 40.32
C GLY A 134 -6.22 -19.17 41.65
N PRO A 135 -7.30 -19.97 41.67
CA PRO A 135 -7.87 -20.56 42.88
C PRO A 135 -6.88 -21.41 43.70
N SER A 136 -5.78 -21.86 43.10
CA SER A 136 -4.68 -22.57 43.77
C SER A 136 -3.75 -21.68 44.61
N GLY A 137 -4.01 -20.37 44.70
CA GLY A 137 -3.62 -19.50 45.82
C GLY A 137 -2.13 -19.26 46.11
N GLY A 138 -1.19 -19.85 45.37
CA GLY A 138 0.24 -19.76 45.72
C GLY A 138 1.21 -19.47 44.57
N ASP A 139 0.79 -19.63 43.31
CA ASP A 139 1.72 -19.44 42.20
C ASP A 139 1.73 -17.98 41.71
N MET A 140 2.79 -17.26 42.11
CA MET A 140 3.09 -15.92 41.60
C MET A 140 3.53 -15.95 40.13
N LEU A 141 3.87 -17.12 39.59
CA LEU A 141 4.20 -17.30 38.19
C LEU A 141 2.93 -17.51 37.35
N PHE A 142 2.94 -17.00 36.13
CA PHE A 142 1.91 -17.20 35.13
C PHE A 142 2.50 -17.69 33.80
N PRO A 143 1.75 -18.46 33.00
CA PRO A 143 2.18 -18.84 31.66
C PRO A 143 2.14 -17.63 30.73
N ALA A 144 3.03 -17.59 29.73
CA ALA A 144 3.09 -16.49 28.75
C ALA A 144 1.75 -16.27 28.02
N GLU A 145 1.02 -17.34 27.75
CA GLU A 145 -0.29 -17.31 27.09
C GLU A 145 -1.33 -16.47 27.86
N GLU A 146 -1.27 -16.44 29.20
CA GLU A 146 -2.17 -15.62 30.02
C GLU A 146 -1.93 -14.13 29.75
N ALA A 147 -0.66 -13.71 29.71
CA ALA A 147 -0.28 -12.34 29.39
C ALA A 147 -0.56 -11.99 27.92
N GLU A 148 -0.35 -12.93 26.98
CA GLU A 148 -0.67 -12.75 25.56
C GLU A 148 -2.19 -12.57 25.33
N ARG A 149 -3.04 -13.27 26.07
CA ARG A 149 -4.50 -13.07 26.03
C ARG A 149 -4.90 -11.71 26.58
N ALA A 150 -4.27 -11.29 27.69
CA ALA A 150 -4.54 -10.00 28.30
C ALA A 150 -4.13 -8.81 27.40
N ILE A 151 -2.94 -8.90 26.79
CA ILE A 151 -2.43 -7.81 25.94
C ILE A 151 -3.26 -7.63 24.67
N LEU A 152 -3.94 -8.66 24.14
CA LEU A 152 -4.77 -8.51 22.93
C LEU A 152 -5.88 -7.46 23.10
N ALA A 153 -6.59 -7.48 24.24
CA ALA A 153 -7.62 -6.50 24.53
C ALA A 153 -7.01 -5.13 24.86
N ASP A 154 -5.91 -5.12 25.61
CA ASP A 154 -5.26 -3.87 26.05
C ASP A 154 -4.61 -3.12 24.89
N VAL A 155 -3.95 -3.83 23.98
CA VAL A 155 -3.24 -3.21 22.86
C VAL A 155 -4.22 -2.56 21.88
N ASP A 156 -5.41 -3.14 21.70
CA ASP A 156 -6.46 -2.49 20.92
C ASP A 156 -6.97 -1.21 21.60
N ALA A 157 -7.22 -1.24 22.91
CA ALA A 157 -7.61 -0.06 23.67
C ALA A 157 -6.54 1.05 23.62
N LEU A 158 -5.26 0.66 23.76
CA LEU A 158 -4.13 1.57 23.63
C LEU A 158 -4.05 2.17 22.22
N ARG A 159 -4.24 1.36 21.16
CA ARG A 159 -4.25 1.84 19.78
C ARG A 159 -5.41 2.79 19.50
N PHE A 160 -6.58 2.47 20.03
CA PHE A 160 -7.78 3.27 19.90
C PHE A 160 -7.59 4.69 20.48
N LEU A 161 -6.92 4.79 21.63
CA LEU A 161 -6.69 6.05 22.34
C LEU A 161 -5.45 6.81 21.84
N LEU A 162 -4.34 6.11 21.59
CA LEU A 162 -3.01 6.69 21.43
C LEU A 162 -2.47 6.60 19.99
N GLY A 163 -3.13 5.84 19.11
CA GLY A 163 -2.70 5.63 17.73
C GLY A 163 -1.84 4.38 17.53
N GLU A 164 -1.18 4.28 16.38
CA GLU A 164 -0.51 3.06 15.96
C GLU A 164 0.90 2.89 16.56
N PHE A 165 1.26 1.64 16.85
CA PHE A 165 2.57 1.26 17.34
C PHE A 165 3.34 0.49 16.25
N ASN A 166 4.57 0.92 15.98
CA ASN A 166 5.44 0.29 14.97
C ASN A 166 6.70 -0.34 15.59
N LYS A 167 6.86 -0.29 16.91
CA LYS A 167 7.97 -0.91 17.64
C LYS A 167 7.46 -1.58 18.89
N VAL A 168 7.99 -2.76 19.19
CA VAL A 168 7.68 -3.51 20.41
C VAL A 168 8.96 -4.06 21.02
N SER A 169 9.17 -3.80 22.31
CA SER A 169 10.20 -4.46 23.11
C SER A 169 9.58 -5.10 24.34
N ALA A 170 9.79 -6.39 24.56
CA ALA A 170 9.24 -7.13 25.68
C ALA A 170 10.36 -7.69 26.56
N VAL A 171 10.26 -7.43 27.86
CA VAL A 171 11.21 -7.84 28.89
C VAL A 171 10.46 -8.73 29.89
N PRO A 172 10.52 -10.07 29.73
CA PRO A 172 9.95 -10.99 30.70
C PRO A 172 10.83 -11.07 31.95
N ALA A 173 10.22 -11.13 33.13
CA ALA A 173 10.87 -11.48 34.38
C ALA A 173 10.24 -12.76 34.95
N GLY A 174 11.06 -13.76 35.25
CA GLY A 174 10.58 -15.06 35.74
C GLY A 174 11.66 -16.13 35.69
N ALA A 175 11.34 -17.31 36.22
CA ALA A 175 12.21 -18.48 36.24
C ALA A 175 11.38 -19.76 36.01
N GLY A 176 12.04 -20.86 35.64
CA GLY A 176 11.39 -22.17 35.56
C GLY A 176 10.27 -22.32 34.52
N GLY A 177 10.25 -21.48 33.48
CA GLY A 177 9.22 -21.52 32.42
C GLY A 177 7.97 -20.68 32.70
N GLY A 178 7.83 -20.13 33.90
CA GLY A 178 6.79 -19.16 34.26
C GLY A 178 7.29 -17.72 34.29
N LEU A 179 6.37 -16.77 34.22
CA LEU A 179 6.61 -15.33 34.31
C LEU A 179 6.11 -14.80 35.64
N ALA A 180 6.93 -14.05 36.38
CA ALA A 180 6.51 -13.28 37.55
C ALA A 180 5.98 -11.90 37.15
N SER A 181 6.54 -11.31 36.09
CA SER A 181 6.02 -10.10 35.44
C SER A 181 6.45 -10.03 33.98
N LEU A 182 5.71 -9.26 33.19
CA LEU A 182 6.04 -8.94 31.81
C LEU A 182 5.93 -7.44 31.60
N THR A 183 7.02 -6.81 31.16
CA THR A 183 7.04 -5.40 30.79
C THR A 183 7.21 -5.27 29.29
N ILE A 184 6.36 -4.48 28.64
CA ILE A 184 6.36 -4.23 27.21
C ILE A 184 6.46 -2.72 26.98
N THR A 185 7.34 -2.31 26.08
CA THR A 185 7.41 -0.94 25.58
C THR A 185 6.92 -0.94 24.13
N PHE A 186 5.81 -0.23 23.91
CA PHE A 186 5.30 0.07 22.57
C PHE A 186 5.85 1.43 22.13
N GLY A 187 6.44 1.49 20.95
CA GLY A 187 6.91 2.74 20.33
C GLY A 187 6.11 3.04 19.07
N SER A 188 5.84 4.32 18.84
CA SER A 188 5.24 4.83 17.60
C SER A 188 6.26 5.52 16.70
N ALA A 189 5.90 5.75 15.43
CA ALA A 189 6.71 6.54 14.50
C ALA A 189 6.89 7.99 14.97
N ALA A 190 5.98 8.51 15.79
CA ALA A 190 6.02 9.85 16.35
C ALA A 190 6.95 9.97 17.58
N GLY A 191 7.62 8.89 17.99
CA GLY A 191 8.49 8.86 19.18
C GLY A 191 7.72 8.81 20.50
N GLN A 192 6.45 8.43 20.46
CA GLN A 192 5.63 8.22 21.66
C GLN A 192 5.87 6.80 22.17
N ASP A 193 6.21 6.67 23.44
CA ASP A 193 6.41 5.38 24.10
C ASP A 193 5.31 5.11 25.14
N VAL A 194 4.81 3.87 25.13
CA VAL A 194 3.82 3.37 26.09
C VAL A 194 4.41 2.18 26.83
N LEU A 195 4.43 2.26 28.16
CA LEU A 195 4.88 1.18 29.03
C LEU A 195 3.68 0.34 29.48
N TRP A 196 3.58 -0.89 29.03
CA TRP A 196 2.58 -1.85 29.51
C TRP A 196 3.24 -2.87 30.44
N THR A 197 2.65 -3.11 31.60
CA THR A 197 3.17 -4.06 32.59
C THR A 197 2.07 -5.02 33.01
N PHE A 198 2.38 -6.31 33.06
CA PHE A 198 1.50 -7.35 33.57
C PHE A 198 2.14 -8.10 34.71
N ARG A 199 1.38 -8.30 35.79
CA ARG A 199 1.79 -9.05 36.99
C ARG A 199 0.61 -9.76 37.63
N ARG A 200 0.89 -10.72 38.52
CA ARG A 200 -0.13 -11.29 39.41
C ARG A 200 -0.26 -10.49 40.71
N GLY A 201 -1.46 -10.53 41.29
CA GLY A 201 -1.75 -9.91 42.58
C GLY A 201 -3.06 -10.43 43.19
N ASP A 202 -3.54 -9.75 44.23
CA ASP A 202 -4.72 -10.19 45.00
C ASP A 202 -6.05 -9.92 44.29
N ARG A 203 -6.07 -8.93 43.38
CA ARG A 203 -7.28 -8.49 42.65
C ARG A 203 -6.98 -8.31 41.18
N SER A 204 -7.92 -8.73 40.33
CA SER A 204 -7.87 -8.47 38.90
C SER A 204 -8.26 -7.02 38.62
N GLY A 205 -7.47 -6.34 37.79
CA GLY A 205 -7.76 -4.99 37.35
C GLY A 205 -6.70 -4.45 36.40
N ALA A 206 -6.95 -3.29 35.84
CA ALA A 206 -5.94 -2.55 35.11
C ALA A 206 -6.06 -1.05 35.35
N GLU A 207 -4.95 -0.33 35.18
CA GLU A 207 -4.90 1.12 35.27
C GLU A 207 -4.06 1.67 34.11
N LEU A 208 -4.58 2.66 33.40
CA LEU A 208 -3.90 3.39 32.33
C LEU A 208 -3.76 4.85 32.77
N GLU A 209 -2.52 5.27 32.98
CA GLU A 209 -2.16 6.67 33.20
C GLU A 209 -1.61 7.24 31.89
N ILE A 210 -2.27 8.27 31.35
CA ILE A 210 -1.82 9.02 30.17
C ILE A 210 -1.37 10.40 30.65
N ARG A 211 -0.10 10.73 30.44
CA ARG A 211 0.47 12.04 30.75
C ARG A 211 0.53 12.90 29.50
N LEU A 212 -0.02 14.11 29.61
CA LEU A 212 -0.01 15.12 28.58
C LEU A 212 0.64 16.40 29.12
N GLU A 213 0.97 17.34 28.25
CA GLU A 213 1.61 18.62 28.65
C GLU A 213 0.77 19.43 29.66
N ARG A 214 -0.56 19.34 29.62
CA ARG A 214 -1.48 20.14 30.44
C ARG A 214 -2.40 19.30 31.33
N GLY A 215 -2.04 18.06 31.60
CA GLY A 215 -2.82 17.23 32.51
C GLY A 215 -2.52 15.74 32.41
N THR A 216 -3.26 14.98 33.20
CA THR A 216 -3.20 13.52 33.22
C THR A 216 -4.60 12.96 33.06
N CYS A 217 -4.70 11.82 32.38
CA CYS A 217 -5.91 11.01 32.33
C CYS A 217 -5.62 9.68 33.01
N LEU A 218 -6.57 9.20 33.80
CA LEU A 218 -6.49 7.91 34.48
C LEU A 218 -7.71 7.07 34.11
N VAL A 219 -7.49 5.91 33.52
CA VAL A 219 -8.54 4.91 33.28
C VAL A 219 -8.31 3.74 34.20
N ARG A 220 -9.37 3.25 34.85
CA ARG A 220 -9.34 2.05 35.67
C ARG A 220 -10.28 1.01 35.11
N TRP A 221 -9.82 -0.23 35.07
CA TRP A 221 -10.61 -1.41 34.74
C TRP A 221 -10.71 -2.33 35.95
N GLU A 222 -11.89 -2.89 36.14
CA GLU A 222 -12.19 -3.99 37.05
C GLU A 222 -12.55 -5.24 36.23
N ALA A 223 -12.93 -6.33 36.87
CA ALA A 223 -13.26 -7.59 36.20
C ALA A 223 -14.38 -7.46 35.16
N GLU A 224 -15.32 -6.53 35.38
CA GLU A 224 -16.51 -6.33 34.54
C GLU A 224 -16.31 -5.32 33.39
N GLY A 225 -15.14 -4.68 33.31
CA GLY A 225 -14.84 -3.68 32.26
C GLY A 225 -14.21 -2.41 32.82
N VAL A 226 -14.38 -1.29 32.11
CA VAL A 226 -13.91 0.01 32.61
C VAL A 226 -14.71 0.35 33.86
N ALA A 227 -14.04 0.62 34.98
CA ALA A 227 -14.66 1.02 36.23
C ALA A 227 -14.81 2.55 36.28
N GLY A 228 -13.86 3.29 35.73
CA GLY A 228 -13.94 4.75 35.67
C GLY A 228 -12.86 5.39 34.81
N VAL A 229 -13.16 6.59 34.33
CA VAL A 229 -12.22 7.47 33.64
C VAL A 229 -12.16 8.79 34.37
N ARG A 230 -10.97 9.22 34.73
CA ARG A 230 -10.71 10.53 35.32
C ARG A 230 -9.86 11.35 34.37
N ILE A 231 -10.32 12.56 34.06
CA ILE A 231 -9.59 13.54 33.25
C ILE A 231 -9.23 14.68 34.20
N GLN A 232 -7.95 14.86 34.48
CA GLN A 232 -7.47 15.74 35.55
C GLN A 232 -8.12 15.39 36.91
N SER A 233 -9.00 16.26 37.41
CA SER A 233 -9.75 16.10 38.66
C SER A 233 -11.17 15.60 38.46
N GLU A 234 -11.67 15.63 37.22
CA GLU A 234 -13.05 15.32 36.89
C GLU A 234 -13.21 13.82 36.60
N THR A 235 -14.18 13.19 37.25
CA THR A 235 -14.49 11.77 37.03
C THR A 235 -15.69 11.68 36.10
N LEU A 236 -15.51 11.04 34.95
CA LEU A 236 -16.62 10.76 34.04
C LEU A 236 -17.56 9.75 34.72
N ALA A 237 -18.85 10.04 34.69
CA ALA A 237 -19.87 9.18 35.28
C ALA A 237 -19.81 7.76 34.70
N ALA A 238 -20.08 6.77 35.54
CA ALA A 238 -20.18 5.38 35.10
C ALA A 238 -21.43 5.21 34.22
N PRO A 239 -21.31 4.64 33.01
CA PRO A 239 -22.46 4.24 32.23
C PRO A 239 -23.16 3.01 32.83
N SER A 240 -24.39 2.77 32.38
CA SER A 240 -25.15 1.57 32.68
C SER A 240 -24.48 0.32 32.05
N PRO A 241 -24.29 -0.79 32.79
CA PRO A 241 -23.63 -2.02 32.31
C PRO A 241 -24.12 -2.71 31.01
N PRO A 242 -25.37 -2.56 30.50
CA PRO A 242 -25.73 -3.16 29.20
C PRO A 242 -25.22 -2.39 27.96
N GLU A 243 -24.54 -1.25 28.14
CA GLU A 243 -24.20 -0.33 27.04
C GLU A 243 -23.28 -0.95 25.96
N VAL A 244 -22.30 -1.78 26.33
CA VAL A 244 -21.28 -2.26 25.38
C VAL A 244 -21.89 -3.20 24.33
N ALA A 245 -22.64 -4.23 24.75
CA ALA A 245 -23.24 -5.20 23.83
C ALA A 245 -24.30 -4.55 22.94
N GLU A 246 -25.10 -3.63 23.49
CA GLU A 246 -26.07 -2.85 22.73
C GLU A 246 -25.38 -2.01 21.64
N ARG A 247 -24.28 -1.33 21.97
CA ARG A 247 -23.50 -0.54 21.02
C ARG A 247 -22.83 -1.38 19.95
N VAL A 248 -22.27 -2.54 20.31
CA VAL A 248 -21.72 -3.51 19.34
C VAL A 248 -22.80 -3.92 18.34
N LEU A 249 -23.99 -4.28 18.80
CA LEU A 249 -25.10 -4.65 17.91
C LEU A 249 -25.58 -3.46 17.07
N ALA A 250 -25.70 -2.27 17.65
CA ALA A 250 -26.12 -1.08 16.93
C ALA A 250 -25.15 -0.71 15.80
N GLU A 251 -23.84 -0.73 16.08
CA GLU A 251 -22.81 -0.46 15.08
C GLU A 251 -22.77 -1.55 14.00
N PHE A 252 -22.91 -2.82 14.39
CA PHE A 252 -23.01 -3.91 13.44
C PHE A 252 -24.21 -3.76 12.50
N ARG A 253 -25.40 -3.47 13.04
CA ARG A 253 -26.62 -3.25 12.25
C ARG A 253 -26.44 -2.08 11.29
N GLN A 254 -25.78 -1.01 11.73
CA GLN A 254 -25.48 0.14 10.88
C GLN A 254 -24.52 -0.23 9.74
N ALA A 255 -23.44 -0.97 10.04
CA ALA A 255 -22.49 -1.44 9.03
C ALA A 255 -23.12 -2.43 8.05
N HIS A 256 -24.03 -3.28 8.53
CA HIS A 256 -24.78 -4.22 7.69
C HIS A 256 -25.77 -3.51 6.76
N ALA A 257 -26.46 -2.48 7.26
CA ALA A 257 -27.37 -1.67 6.45
C ALA A 257 -26.62 -0.75 5.47
N SER A 258 -25.43 -0.29 5.83
CA SER A 258 -24.60 0.61 5.02
C SER A 258 -23.13 0.22 5.10
N PRO A 259 -22.64 -0.63 4.18
CA PRO A 259 -21.25 -1.07 4.17
C PRO A 259 -20.22 0.06 4.05
N ALA A 260 -20.62 1.23 3.54
CA ALA A 260 -19.79 2.42 3.42
C ALA A 260 -19.72 3.26 4.70
N ALA A 261 -20.51 2.94 5.73
CA ALA A 261 -20.47 3.66 6.99
C ALA A 261 -19.12 3.49 7.69
N SER A 262 -18.62 4.57 8.29
CA SER A 262 -17.42 4.49 9.13
C SER A 262 -17.68 3.60 10.33
N ARG A 263 -16.79 2.63 10.57
CA ARG A 263 -16.80 1.72 11.71
C ARG A 263 -15.78 2.20 12.75
N GLU A 264 -16.08 2.05 14.04
CA GLU A 264 -15.13 2.27 15.14
C GLU A 264 -14.12 1.12 15.22
N ALA A 265 -14.53 -0.10 14.91
CA ALA A 265 -13.67 -1.28 14.87
C ALA A 265 -13.69 -1.92 13.47
N THR A 266 -12.55 -1.92 12.78
CA THR A 266 -12.41 -2.52 11.45
C THR A 266 -11.73 -3.89 11.52
N TRP A 267 -11.88 -4.74 10.50
CA TRP A 267 -11.14 -6.00 10.46
C TRP A 267 -9.62 -5.79 10.43
N THR A 268 -9.16 -4.72 9.78
CA THR A 268 -7.75 -4.30 9.80
C THR A 268 -7.25 -4.03 11.21
N ASP A 269 -8.09 -3.47 12.10
CA ASP A 269 -7.72 -3.27 13.49
C ASP A 269 -7.46 -4.58 14.23
N TYR A 270 -8.24 -5.62 13.95
CA TYR A 270 -8.06 -6.93 14.56
C TYR A 270 -6.76 -7.58 14.08
N VAL A 271 -6.46 -7.54 12.78
CA VAL A 271 -5.18 -8.02 12.23
C VAL A 271 -4.01 -7.31 12.88
N ARG A 272 -4.04 -5.97 12.99
CA ARG A 272 -2.97 -5.18 13.62
C ARG A 272 -2.80 -5.52 15.10
N ALA A 273 -3.89 -5.74 15.84
CA ALA A 273 -3.81 -6.16 17.23
C ALA A 273 -3.12 -7.54 17.34
N MET A 274 -3.49 -8.51 16.49
CA MET A 274 -2.85 -9.84 16.47
C MET A 274 -1.36 -9.77 16.10
N ASP A 275 -0.97 -8.96 15.12
CA ASP A 275 0.42 -8.75 14.74
C ASP A 275 1.28 -8.18 15.88
N LEU A 276 0.71 -7.26 16.66
CA LEU A 276 1.38 -6.70 17.84
C LEU A 276 1.59 -7.77 18.91
N VAL A 277 0.59 -8.61 19.19
CA VAL A 277 0.76 -9.71 20.15
C VAL A 277 1.80 -10.73 19.66
N ASP A 278 1.79 -11.07 18.37
CA ASP A 278 2.82 -11.94 17.79
C ASP A 278 4.22 -11.29 17.81
N ALA A 279 4.31 -9.96 17.68
CA ALA A 279 5.56 -9.21 17.86
C ALA A 279 6.05 -9.24 19.31
N VAL A 280 5.14 -9.13 20.30
CA VAL A 280 5.46 -9.32 21.73
C VAL A 280 6.06 -10.71 21.95
N ALA A 281 5.40 -11.77 21.47
CA ALA A 281 5.87 -13.15 21.60
C ALA A 281 7.25 -13.37 20.92
N ARG A 282 7.48 -12.73 19.76
CA ARG A 282 8.81 -12.74 19.10
C ARG A 282 9.86 -11.95 19.88
N SER A 283 9.48 -10.80 20.45
CA SER A 283 10.38 -9.97 21.25
C SER A 283 10.81 -10.69 22.53
N MET A 284 9.88 -11.32 23.25
CA MET A 284 10.17 -12.12 24.45
C MET A 284 11.18 -13.25 24.16
N ARG A 285 10.98 -13.97 23.04
CA ARG A 285 11.88 -15.06 22.63
C ARG A 285 13.27 -14.57 22.21
N ARG A 286 13.34 -13.46 21.48
CA ARG A 286 14.60 -12.94 20.90
C ARG A 286 15.31 -11.91 21.79
N ARG A 287 14.66 -11.44 22.85
CA ARG A 287 15.14 -10.40 23.78
C ARG A 287 15.63 -9.13 23.07
N ARG A 288 14.88 -8.69 22.06
CA ARG A 288 15.20 -7.48 21.27
C ARG A 288 13.93 -6.78 20.82
N THR A 289 14.07 -5.50 20.50
CA THR A 289 13.01 -4.72 19.86
C THR A 289 12.67 -5.31 18.49
N ILE A 290 11.38 -5.43 18.20
CA ILE A 290 10.82 -5.85 16.93
C ILE A 290 10.18 -4.62 16.28
N ASP A 291 10.71 -4.24 15.11
CA ASP A 291 10.08 -3.22 14.27
C ASP A 291 8.94 -3.87 13.46
N LEU A 292 7.75 -3.33 13.62
CA LEU A 292 6.56 -3.70 12.86
C LEU A 292 6.48 -2.78 11.65
N HIS A 293 6.69 -3.37 10.49
CA HIS A 293 6.38 -2.72 9.23
C HIS A 293 4.89 -2.93 9.02
N LEU A 294 4.08 -2.07 9.62
CA LEU A 294 2.68 -1.91 9.27
C LEU A 294 2.68 -1.29 7.87
N GLU A 295 2.89 -2.11 6.84
CA GLU A 295 2.55 -1.72 5.49
C GLU A 295 1.04 -1.53 5.53
N GLU A 296 0.61 -0.27 5.66
CA GLU A 296 -0.69 0.09 5.13
C GLU A 296 -0.66 -0.40 3.69
N THR A 297 -1.40 -1.47 3.43
CA THR A 297 -1.84 -1.91 2.11
C THR A 297 -2.73 -0.81 1.53
N SER A 298 -2.23 0.42 1.52
CA SER A 298 -2.78 1.47 0.70
C SER A 298 -2.59 0.98 -0.72
N GLU A 299 -3.70 0.94 -1.45
CA GLU A 299 -3.70 0.69 -2.89
C GLU A 299 -2.62 1.54 -3.57
N ARG A 300 -2.33 2.73 -3.04
CA ARG A 300 -1.25 3.62 -3.49
C ARG A 300 0.15 2.99 -3.45
N ASN A 301 0.52 2.24 -2.41
CA ASN A 301 1.83 1.56 -2.35
C ASN A 301 1.88 0.34 -3.29
N GLN A 302 0.76 -0.38 -3.43
CA GLN A 302 0.64 -1.46 -4.41
C GLN A 302 0.69 -0.93 -5.85
N PHE A 303 -0.02 0.16 -6.17
CA PHE A 303 0.02 0.84 -7.46
C PHE A 303 1.44 1.32 -7.79
N LYS A 304 2.18 1.89 -6.83
CA LYS A 304 3.56 2.33 -7.06
C LYS A 304 4.48 1.16 -7.41
N THR A 305 4.34 0.04 -6.70
CA THR A 305 5.15 -1.16 -6.94
C THR A 305 4.77 -1.81 -8.27
N GLN A 306 3.48 -1.91 -8.59
CA GLN A 306 2.99 -2.41 -9.88
C GLN A 306 3.43 -1.52 -11.04
N MET A 307 3.34 -0.19 -10.94
CA MET A 307 3.84 0.72 -11.97
C MET A 307 5.36 0.58 -12.19
N THR A 308 6.12 0.36 -11.12
CA THR A 308 7.57 0.12 -11.21
C THR A 308 7.86 -1.21 -11.90
N ALA A 309 7.15 -2.29 -11.52
CA ALA A 309 7.30 -3.59 -12.14
C ALA A 309 6.93 -3.57 -13.64
N ILE A 310 5.83 -2.91 -14.01
CA ILE A 310 5.43 -2.72 -15.42
C ILE A 310 6.50 -1.92 -16.16
N GLY A 311 7.02 -0.84 -15.58
CA GLY A 311 8.08 -0.05 -16.19
C GLY A 311 9.35 -0.87 -16.45
N CYS A 312 9.79 -1.65 -15.46
CA CYS A 312 10.93 -2.57 -15.61
C CYS A 312 10.68 -3.65 -16.68
N ALA A 313 9.47 -4.22 -16.73
CA ALA A 313 9.11 -5.22 -17.73
C ALA A 313 9.11 -4.64 -19.16
N VAL A 314 8.54 -3.45 -19.35
CA VAL A 314 8.52 -2.75 -20.65
C VAL A 314 9.94 -2.42 -21.10
N ALA A 315 10.79 -1.91 -20.21
CA ALA A 315 12.21 -1.63 -20.50
C ALA A 315 13.00 -2.92 -20.85
N GLY A 316 12.79 -4.00 -20.09
CA GLY A 316 13.41 -5.29 -20.37
C GLY A 316 12.99 -5.88 -21.72
N LEU A 317 11.68 -5.83 -22.03
CA LEU A 317 11.14 -6.29 -23.32
C LEU A 317 11.68 -5.46 -24.49
N THR A 318 11.79 -4.13 -24.34
CA THR A 318 12.34 -3.29 -25.41
C THR A 318 13.81 -3.58 -25.66
N LEU A 319 14.61 -3.78 -24.61
CA LEU A 319 16.01 -4.13 -24.76
C LEU A 319 16.17 -5.50 -25.42
N MET A 320 15.40 -6.50 -24.99
CA MET A 320 15.43 -7.83 -25.59
C MET A 320 14.98 -7.80 -27.06
N GLY A 321 13.90 -7.08 -27.36
CA GLY A 321 13.40 -6.91 -28.72
C GLY A 321 14.37 -6.12 -29.61
N PHE A 322 15.13 -5.17 -29.06
CA PHE A 322 16.20 -4.47 -29.77
C PHE A 322 17.27 -5.45 -30.25
N PHE A 323 17.77 -6.31 -29.34
CA PHE A 323 18.75 -7.34 -29.71
C PHE A 323 18.17 -8.32 -30.73
N ALA A 324 16.94 -8.81 -30.52
CA ALA A 324 16.28 -9.72 -31.46
C ALA A 324 16.13 -9.10 -32.85
N LEU A 325 15.68 -7.84 -32.94
CA LEU A 325 15.51 -7.12 -34.21
C LEU A 325 16.85 -6.93 -34.92
N LEU A 326 17.92 -6.62 -34.19
CA LEU A 326 19.27 -6.52 -34.76
C LEU A 326 19.79 -7.87 -35.26
N THR A 327 19.57 -8.95 -34.51
CA THR A 327 19.98 -10.31 -34.92
C THR A 327 19.23 -10.76 -36.16
N VAL A 328 17.90 -10.60 -36.18
CA VAL A 328 17.07 -10.90 -37.36
C VAL A 328 17.49 -10.01 -38.54
N GLY A 329 17.75 -8.73 -38.27
CA GLY A 329 18.25 -7.79 -39.25
C GLY A 329 19.57 -8.25 -39.89
N ALA A 330 20.53 -8.67 -39.06
CA ALA A 330 21.82 -9.16 -39.54
C ALA A 330 21.72 -10.48 -40.33
N MET A 331 20.80 -11.38 -39.95
CA MET A 331 20.63 -12.69 -40.57
C MET A 331 19.81 -12.66 -41.87
N LEU A 332 18.81 -11.78 -41.96
CA LEU A 332 17.88 -11.72 -43.09
C LEU A 332 18.17 -10.58 -44.08
N ASP A 333 19.23 -9.78 -43.88
CA ASP A 333 19.58 -8.70 -44.81
C ASP A 333 19.93 -9.28 -46.20
N PRO A 334 19.09 -9.06 -47.23
CA PRO A 334 19.33 -9.64 -48.56
C PRO A 334 20.40 -8.87 -49.35
N ARG A 335 20.94 -7.76 -48.79
CA ARG A 335 21.95 -6.92 -49.43
C ARG A 335 23.33 -7.57 -49.28
N ASP A 336 24.09 -7.56 -50.38
CA ASP A 336 25.48 -7.99 -50.32
C ASP A 336 26.37 -6.94 -49.61
N ALA A 337 27.57 -7.35 -49.22
CA ALA A 337 28.49 -6.46 -48.52
C ALA A 337 28.88 -5.23 -49.35
N GLN A 338 28.95 -5.36 -50.68
CA GLN A 338 29.30 -4.26 -51.58
C GLN A 338 28.18 -3.20 -51.64
N GLN A 339 26.92 -3.63 -51.70
CA GLN A 339 25.74 -2.77 -51.67
C GLN A 339 25.65 -2.02 -50.35
N ARG A 340 25.88 -2.67 -49.21
CA ARG A 340 25.87 -2.00 -47.89
C ARG A 340 26.92 -0.89 -47.78
N VAL A 341 28.14 -1.14 -48.29
CA VAL A 341 29.22 -0.15 -48.27
C VAL A 341 28.94 0.99 -49.26
N ALA A 342 28.42 0.68 -50.45
CA ALA A 342 28.07 1.68 -51.45
C ALA A 342 26.90 2.57 -50.97
N GLU A 343 25.85 1.99 -50.37
CA GLU A 343 24.72 2.74 -49.79
C GLU A 343 25.18 3.65 -48.65
N GLY A 344 26.01 3.13 -47.72
CA GLY A 344 26.55 3.92 -46.61
C GLY A 344 27.45 5.08 -47.05
N ALA A 345 28.10 4.96 -48.21
CA ALA A 345 28.90 6.02 -48.82
C ALA A 345 28.08 7.00 -49.69
N GLY A 346 26.79 6.75 -49.89
CA GLY A 346 25.95 7.52 -50.82
C GLY A 346 26.38 7.37 -52.28
N LEU A 347 26.89 6.20 -52.67
CA LEU A 347 27.40 5.87 -54.01
C LEU A 347 26.41 4.99 -54.82
N VAL A 348 25.11 5.13 -54.57
CA VAL A 348 24.06 4.36 -55.22
C VAL A 348 23.15 5.31 -55.99
N LEU A 349 22.91 5.01 -57.26
CA LEU A 349 21.98 5.76 -58.11
C LEU A 349 20.70 4.93 -58.31
N HIS A 350 19.58 5.43 -57.80
CA HIS A 350 18.30 4.74 -57.88
C HIS A 350 17.62 4.95 -59.24
N GLN A 351 16.74 4.02 -59.61
CA GLN A 351 15.92 4.14 -60.80
C GLN A 351 14.86 5.25 -60.60
N GLY A 352 15.01 6.34 -61.36
CA GLY A 352 14.04 7.43 -61.43
C GLY A 352 12.68 6.99 -61.98
N GLY A 353 11.63 7.71 -61.61
CA GLY A 353 10.25 7.24 -61.69
C GLY A 353 9.67 7.07 -63.10
N ASN A 354 10.24 7.63 -64.18
CA ASN A 354 9.59 7.55 -65.51
C ASN A 354 10.47 7.77 -66.77
N SER A 355 11.77 8.06 -66.68
CA SER A 355 12.57 8.39 -67.88
C SER A 355 13.38 7.20 -68.40
N ARG A 356 13.14 6.84 -69.67
CA ARG A 356 13.77 5.70 -70.35
C ARG A 356 15.20 5.96 -70.85
N SER A 357 15.72 7.19 -70.78
CA SER A 357 17.07 7.50 -71.27
C SER A 357 17.80 8.63 -70.55
N ASP A 358 17.08 9.58 -69.96
CA ASP A 358 17.70 10.80 -69.43
C ASP A 358 17.67 10.80 -67.90
N LEU A 359 18.76 11.28 -67.29
CA LEU A 359 18.85 11.48 -65.85
C LEU A 359 17.82 12.52 -65.43
N ASP A 360 16.90 12.16 -64.54
CA ASP A 360 15.93 13.11 -64.00
C ASP A 360 16.57 14.05 -62.96
N ASP A 361 15.87 15.12 -62.57
CA ASP A 361 16.34 16.08 -61.58
C ASP A 361 16.68 15.45 -60.22
N SER A 362 16.05 14.32 -59.87
CA SER A 362 16.35 13.60 -58.63
C SER A 362 17.68 12.84 -58.72
N GLN A 363 17.92 12.20 -59.87
CA GLN A 363 19.15 11.48 -60.18
C GLN A 363 20.34 12.44 -60.35
N LEU A 364 20.12 13.65 -60.89
CA LEU A 364 21.15 14.69 -60.93
C LEU A 364 21.60 15.11 -59.52
N ARG A 365 20.65 15.28 -58.58
CA ARG A 365 20.98 15.55 -57.17
C ARG A 365 21.66 14.37 -56.47
N GLU A 366 21.35 13.14 -56.84
CA GLU A 366 22.08 11.97 -56.36
C GLU A 366 23.50 11.94 -56.93
N LEU A 367 23.66 12.26 -58.22
CA LEU A 367 24.96 12.30 -58.91
C LEU A 367 25.89 13.37 -58.34
N GLU A 368 25.36 14.54 -57.97
CA GLU A 368 26.11 15.56 -57.24
C GLU A 368 26.63 15.04 -55.89
N ARG A 369 25.81 14.29 -55.14
CA ARG A 369 26.23 13.64 -53.89
C ARG A 369 27.29 12.56 -54.14
N ILE A 370 27.13 11.76 -55.19
CA ILE A 370 28.10 10.75 -55.61
C ILE A 370 29.46 11.41 -55.91
N ARG A 371 29.48 12.54 -56.65
CA ARG A 371 30.69 13.31 -56.96
C ARG A 371 31.39 13.81 -55.70
N ALA A 372 30.62 14.37 -54.75
CA ALA A 372 31.17 14.85 -53.49
C ALA A 372 31.85 13.72 -52.68
N ASN A 373 31.29 12.51 -52.72
CA ASN A 373 31.78 11.37 -51.96
C ASN A 373 32.78 10.48 -52.73
N TYR A 374 32.95 10.72 -54.03
CA TYR A 374 33.70 9.84 -54.94
C TYR A 374 35.15 9.59 -54.50
N ARG A 375 35.84 10.62 -54.00
CA ARG A 375 37.24 10.53 -53.55
C ARG A 375 37.38 10.00 -52.12
N VAL A 376 36.29 10.05 -51.34
CA VAL A 376 36.30 9.68 -49.92
C VAL A 376 36.23 8.17 -49.75
N SER A 377 35.51 7.47 -50.64
CA SER A 377 35.35 6.02 -50.59
C SER A 377 35.81 5.39 -51.89
N PRO A 378 36.70 4.36 -51.88
CA PRO A 378 37.12 3.64 -53.08
C PRO A 378 36.07 2.62 -53.59
N THR A 379 34.88 2.59 -53.00
CA THR A 379 33.84 1.59 -53.29
C THR A 379 33.25 1.77 -54.70
N ALA A 380 32.76 0.69 -55.30
CA ALA A 380 32.04 0.74 -56.57
C ALA A 380 30.75 1.59 -56.46
N ILE A 381 30.44 2.32 -57.53
CA ILE A 381 29.18 3.05 -57.68
C ILE A 381 28.17 2.09 -58.28
N LEU A 382 27.05 1.91 -57.60
CA LEU A 382 26.01 0.99 -58.03
C LEU A 382 24.91 1.75 -58.77
N VAL A 383 24.65 1.36 -60.01
CA VAL A 383 23.52 1.84 -60.81
C VAL A 383 22.43 0.77 -60.76
N GLU A 384 21.23 1.14 -60.30
CA GLU A 384 20.10 0.22 -60.23
C GLU A 384 19.68 -0.26 -61.63
N GLY A 385 19.67 -1.58 -61.83
CA GLY A 385 19.20 -2.24 -63.04
C GLY A 385 18.85 -3.70 -62.79
N MET A 386 17.84 -4.23 -63.50
CA MET A 386 17.37 -5.61 -63.27
C MET A 386 18.39 -6.67 -63.73
N SER A 387 19.21 -6.34 -64.73
CA SER A 387 20.30 -7.17 -65.22
C SER A 387 21.36 -6.29 -65.92
N SER A 388 22.53 -6.85 -66.20
CA SER A 388 23.55 -6.18 -67.03
C SER A 388 23.09 -5.93 -68.47
N GLU A 389 22.01 -6.59 -68.92
CA GLU A 389 21.41 -6.43 -70.25
C GLU A 389 20.28 -5.40 -70.28
N ASP A 390 19.95 -4.78 -69.14
CA ASP A 390 18.98 -3.71 -69.06
C ASP A 390 19.53 -2.47 -69.80
N ALA A 391 19.10 -2.30 -71.06
CA ALA A 391 19.55 -1.21 -71.93
C ALA A 391 19.32 0.18 -71.32
N ALA A 392 18.30 0.34 -70.48
CA ALA A 392 18.05 1.59 -69.76
C ALA A 392 19.07 1.78 -68.63
N ALA A 393 19.40 0.73 -67.87
CA ALA A 393 20.44 0.78 -66.85
C ALA A 393 21.83 1.03 -67.46
N GLU A 394 22.15 0.43 -68.62
CA GLU A 394 23.41 0.67 -69.33
C GLU A 394 23.49 2.09 -69.90
N SER A 395 22.38 2.63 -70.39
CA SER A 395 22.31 4.04 -70.81
C SER A 395 22.55 4.99 -69.62
N ARG A 396 21.94 4.71 -68.46
CA ARG A 396 22.18 5.47 -67.22
C ARG A 396 23.63 5.34 -66.75
N ARG A 397 24.20 4.13 -66.75
CA ARG A 397 25.61 3.89 -66.43
C ARG A 397 26.53 4.73 -67.31
N LYS A 398 26.31 4.74 -68.63
CA LYS A 398 27.09 5.55 -69.57
C LYS A 398 26.96 7.04 -69.27
N ALA A 399 25.76 7.53 -68.95
CA ALA A 399 25.55 8.93 -68.57
C ALA A 399 26.33 9.30 -67.29
N VAL A 400 26.27 8.46 -66.26
CA VAL A 400 27.02 8.63 -65.00
C VAL A 400 28.53 8.62 -65.23
N VAL A 401 29.04 7.66 -66.00
CA VAL A 401 30.46 7.55 -66.33
C VAL A 401 30.93 8.78 -67.11
N ALA A 402 30.19 9.20 -68.13
CA ALA A 402 30.53 10.39 -68.92
C ALA A 402 30.56 11.65 -68.05
N ASP A 403 29.60 11.78 -67.13
CA ASP A 403 29.50 12.89 -66.20
C ASP A 403 30.65 12.91 -65.17
N LEU A 404 31.07 11.75 -64.66
CA LEU A 404 32.22 11.62 -63.76
C LEU A 404 33.56 11.85 -64.47
N LEU A 405 33.72 11.37 -65.70
CA LEU A 405 34.91 11.63 -66.50
C LEU A 405 35.05 13.13 -66.80
N LYS A 406 33.94 13.82 -67.12
CA LYS A 406 33.92 15.29 -67.27
C LYS A 406 34.35 16.02 -66.00
N ALA A 407 34.06 15.46 -64.84
CA ALA A 407 34.48 16.00 -63.54
C ALA A 407 35.93 15.61 -63.15
N GLY A 408 36.65 14.88 -64.01
CA GLY A 408 38.07 14.55 -63.81
C GLY A 408 38.33 13.26 -63.02
N TYR A 409 37.36 12.36 -62.89
CA TYR A 409 37.53 11.05 -62.24
C TYR A 409 37.87 9.97 -63.28
N SER A 410 39.16 9.70 -63.48
CA SER A 410 39.66 8.81 -64.55
C SER A 410 39.36 7.33 -64.34
N ASP A 411 39.01 6.90 -63.14
CA ASP A 411 38.66 5.53 -62.74
C ASP A 411 37.13 5.25 -62.81
N ALA A 412 36.32 6.17 -63.34
CA ALA A 412 34.86 6.05 -63.33
C ALA A 412 34.33 4.81 -64.10
N GLU A 413 34.95 4.45 -65.23
CA GLU A 413 34.52 3.32 -66.05
C GLU A 413 34.58 1.97 -65.33
N THR A 414 35.61 1.78 -64.49
CA THR A 414 35.84 0.53 -63.76
C THR A 414 35.06 0.47 -62.46
N ARG A 415 34.68 1.64 -61.90
CA ARG A 415 33.98 1.73 -60.62
C ARG A 415 32.46 1.74 -60.74
N VAL A 416 31.89 2.14 -61.87
CA VAL A 416 30.43 2.16 -62.06
C VAL A 416 29.93 0.81 -62.55
N VAL A 417 29.16 0.11 -61.72
CA VAL A 417 28.65 -1.25 -61.96
C VAL A 417 27.13 -1.28 -61.88
N ILE A 418 26.48 -1.99 -62.80
CA ILE A 418 25.02 -2.20 -62.76
C ILE A 418 24.72 -3.40 -61.87
N ARG A 419 23.84 -3.23 -60.88
CA ARG A 419 23.34 -4.34 -60.06
C ARG A 419 21.87 -4.14 -59.69
N PRO A 420 21.12 -5.25 -59.50
CA PRO A 420 19.79 -5.17 -58.91
C PRO A 420 19.91 -4.81 -57.43
N LEU A 421 19.36 -3.66 -57.03
CA LEU A 421 19.29 -3.28 -55.64
C LEU A 421 18.24 -4.15 -54.94
N ARG A 422 18.69 -5.03 -54.05
CA ARG A 422 17.79 -5.85 -53.21
C ARG A 422 17.55 -5.14 -51.89
N GLY A 423 16.40 -5.41 -51.26
CA GLY A 423 16.17 -5.05 -49.85
C GLY A 423 15.37 -3.78 -49.56
N GLN A 424 14.75 -3.11 -50.55
CA GLN A 424 13.84 -1.99 -50.24
C GLN A 424 12.67 -2.41 -49.32
N TRP A 425 12.08 -3.59 -49.55
CA TRP A 425 11.05 -4.15 -48.68
C TRP A 425 11.59 -4.46 -47.28
N PHE A 426 12.85 -4.91 -47.18
CA PHE A 426 13.52 -5.22 -45.93
C PHE A 426 13.78 -3.96 -45.11
N ALA A 427 14.22 -2.87 -45.74
CA ALA A 427 14.38 -1.57 -45.07
C ALA A 427 13.05 -1.05 -44.51
N ARG A 428 11.95 -1.16 -45.27
CA ARG A 428 10.60 -0.81 -44.79
C ARG A 428 10.14 -1.74 -43.64
N GLY A 429 10.42 -3.03 -43.75
CA GLY A 429 10.12 -4.01 -42.70
C GLY A 429 10.87 -3.73 -41.41
N LEU A 430 12.16 -3.41 -41.49
CA LEU A 430 12.98 -3.05 -40.33
C LEU A 430 12.48 -1.75 -39.69
N ALA A 431 12.12 -0.74 -40.49
CA ALA A 431 11.54 0.51 -39.99
C ALA A 431 10.21 0.26 -39.27
N ALA A 432 9.33 -0.58 -39.82
CA ALA A 432 8.10 -0.99 -39.15
C ALA A 432 8.38 -1.74 -37.84
N GLY A 433 9.37 -2.64 -37.85
CA GLY A 433 9.84 -3.35 -36.65
C GLY A 433 10.35 -2.41 -35.56
N TRP A 434 11.10 -1.37 -35.92
CA TRP A 434 11.57 -0.34 -35.00
C TRP A 434 10.43 0.44 -34.35
N ILE A 435 9.44 0.85 -35.16
CA ILE A 435 8.25 1.55 -34.66
C ILE A 435 7.47 0.65 -33.69
N LEU A 436 7.21 -0.60 -34.08
CA LEU A 436 6.48 -1.56 -33.25
C LEU A 436 7.20 -1.86 -31.92
N LEU A 437 8.53 -1.95 -31.96
CA LEU A 437 9.36 -2.19 -30.78
C LEU A 437 9.34 -1.02 -29.80
N PHE A 438 9.49 0.22 -30.29
CA PHE A 438 9.64 1.39 -29.42
C PHE A 438 8.33 2.13 -29.12
N ALA A 439 7.25 1.91 -29.87
CA ALA A 439 5.98 2.56 -29.63
C ALA A 439 5.43 2.36 -28.20
N PRO A 440 5.46 1.15 -27.60
CA PRO A 440 5.00 0.96 -26.22
C PRO A 440 5.81 1.77 -25.20
N LEU A 441 7.14 1.86 -25.37
CA LEU A 441 8.00 2.67 -24.52
C LEU A 441 7.70 4.16 -24.67
N GLY A 442 7.52 4.63 -25.91
CA GLY A 442 7.11 6.01 -26.19
C GLY A 442 5.77 6.37 -25.55
N ALA A 443 4.77 5.50 -25.66
CA ALA A 443 3.47 5.67 -25.02
C ALA A 443 3.58 5.68 -23.48
N PHE A 444 4.38 4.80 -22.90
CA PHE A 444 4.62 4.76 -21.45
C PHE A 444 5.28 6.06 -20.95
N LEU A 445 6.32 6.55 -21.63
CA LEU A 445 6.99 7.81 -21.28
C LEU A 445 6.05 9.01 -21.43
N LEU A 446 5.23 9.04 -22.48
CA LEU A 446 4.23 10.08 -22.68
C LEU A 446 3.21 10.10 -21.53
N LEU A 447 2.74 8.93 -21.09
CA LEU A 447 1.82 8.80 -19.96
C LEU A 447 2.46 9.30 -18.65
N GLN A 448 3.74 8.99 -18.41
CA GLN A 448 4.47 9.49 -17.24
C GLN A 448 4.61 11.01 -17.25
N VAL A 449 4.88 11.61 -18.41
CA VAL A 449 4.93 13.07 -18.58
C VAL A 449 3.55 13.69 -18.29
N LEU A 450 2.47 13.11 -18.83
CA LEU A 450 1.11 13.57 -18.57
C LEU A 450 0.73 13.49 -17.08
N LEU A 451 1.06 12.37 -16.42
CA LEU A 451 0.86 12.22 -14.97
C LEU A 451 1.67 13.26 -14.16
N GLY A 452 2.90 13.55 -14.58
CA GLY A 452 3.71 14.62 -13.99
C GLY A 452 3.08 16.00 -14.11
N ILE A 453 2.55 16.34 -15.30
CA ILE A 453 1.90 17.62 -15.57
C ILE A 453 0.59 17.77 -14.77
N THR A 454 -0.22 16.71 -14.68
CA THR A 454 -1.48 16.77 -13.90
C THR A 454 -1.25 16.92 -12.40
N ARG A 455 -0.13 16.41 -11.87
CA ARG A 455 0.18 16.44 -10.44
C ARG A 455 0.74 17.79 -9.97
N SER A 456 1.50 18.49 -10.81
CA SER A 456 2.02 19.83 -10.47
C SER A 456 0.91 20.89 -10.38
N GLY A 457 -0.21 20.70 -11.09
CA GLY A 457 -1.37 21.60 -11.00
C GLY A 457 -2.04 21.60 -9.62
N THR A 458 -2.07 20.46 -8.92
CA THR A 458 -2.71 20.36 -7.60
C THR A 458 -1.85 20.95 -6.47
N GLU A 459 -0.53 20.85 -6.54
CA GLU A 459 0.38 21.46 -5.56
C GLU A 459 0.44 22.99 -5.67
N ALA A 460 0.34 23.53 -6.89
CA ALA A 460 0.24 24.97 -7.12
C ALA A 460 -1.07 25.57 -6.56
N ALA A 461 -2.18 24.85 -6.70
CA ALA A 461 -3.46 25.28 -6.12
C ALA A 461 -3.44 25.24 -4.58
N ALA A 462 -2.88 24.20 -3.97
CA ALA A 462 -2.80 24.07 -2.52
C ALA A 462 -1.88 25.10 -1.86
N SER A 463 -0.78 25.49 -2.53
CA SER A 463 0.14 26.53 -2.04
C SER A 463 -0.43 27.95 -2.18
N SER A 464 -1.27 28.20 -3.20
CA SER A 464 -2.00 29.47 -3.36
C SER A 464 -2.98 29.71 -2.21
N THR A 465 -3.78 28.70 -1.84
CA THR A 465 -4.74 28.81 -0.73
C THR A 465 -4.04 29.06 0.61
N LYS A 466 -2.92 28.38 0.87
CA LYS A 466 -2.15 28.56 2.11
C LYS A 466 -1.51 29.95 2.23
N ARG A 467 -1.22 30.62 1.11
CA ARG A 467 -0.67 31.98 1.10
C ARG A 467 -1.75 33.05 1.27
N GLN A 468 -2.97 32.78 0.81
CA GLN A 468 -4.13 33.66 1.01
C GLN A 468 -4.62 33.65 2.47
N ASP A 469 -4.63 32.49 3.12
CA ASP A 469 -4.99 32.39 4.55
C ASP A 469 -3.91 32.98 5.48
N ALA A 470 -2.64 32.96 5.08
CA ALA A 470 -1.57 33.64 5.82
C ALA A 470 -1.67 35.17 5.74
N GLY A 471 -2.05 35.72 4.58
CA GLY A 471 -2.26 37.17 4.42
C GLY A 471 -3.49 37.72 5.14
N ALA A 472 -4.54 36.90 5.30
CA ALA A 472 -5.75 37.29 6.04
C ALA A 472 -5.55 37.37 7.56
N ARG A 473 -4.56 36.64 8.12
CA ARG A 473 -4.26 36.69 9.57
C ARG A 473 -3.40 37.87 10.00
N ASP A 474 -2.48 38.33 9.16
CA ASP A 474 -1.65 39.51 9.48
C ASP A 474 -2.44 40.83 9.39
N SER A 475 -3.61 40.82 8.76
CA SER A 475 -4.48 42.01 8.63
C SER A 475 -5.40 42.24 9.84
N ALA A 476 -5.39 41.37 10.85
CA ALA A 476 -6.32 41.40 11.98
C ALA A 476 -5.66 41.71 13.35
N SER A 477 -4.38 42.06 13.37
CA SER A 477 -3.59 42.21 14.62
C SER A 477 -2.98 43.59 14.87
N ASP A 478 -3.42 44.66 14.18
CA ASP A 478 -2.84 46.01 14.33
C ASP A 478 -3.79 47.05 14.95
N GLU A 479 -4.68 46.63 15.85
CA GLU A 479 -5.52 47.57 16.62
C GLU A 479 -5.73 47.10 18.07
N SER A 480 -4.68 47.17 18.89
CA SER A 480 -4.84 47.20 20.35
C SER A 480 -3.63 47.84 21.03
N ASP A 481 -3.84 49.11 21.37
CA ASP A 481 -3.04 50.04 22.16
C ASP A 481 -2.92 49.56 23.63
N PRO A 482 -1.72 49.40 24.23
CA PRO A 482 -1.60 49.17 25.67
C PRO A 482 -1.03 50.41 26.38
N ALA A 483 -1.92 51.33 26.72
CA ALA A 483 -1.65 52.31 27.77
C ALA A 483 -1.87 51.68 29.16
N SER A 484 -0.89 51.89 30.04
CA SER A 484 -1.04 51.96 31.49
C SER A 484 -1.36 50.67 32.27
N CYS A 485 -0.32 50.05 32.85
CA CYS A 485 -0.36 49.68 34.28
C CYS A 485 1.05 49.37 34.81
N ARG A 486 1.71 50.40 35.38
CA ARG A 486 2.84 50.22 36.31
C ARG A 486 2.26 50.20 37.74
N SER A 487 2.41 49.08 38.46
CA SER A 487 2.30 49.10 39.92
C SER A 487 3.35 48.18 40.56
N ALA A 488 4.25 48.86 41.27
CA ALA A 488 5.27 48.47 42.22
C ALA A 488 5.21 47.07 42.89
N LEU A 489 6.36 46.40 42.86
CA LEU A 489 6.79 45.38 43.83
C LEU A 489 7.50 46.06 45.03
N PRO A 490 7.29 45.61 46.28
CA PRO A 490 8.12 46.01 47.41
C PRO A 490 9.34 45.09 47.60
N PRO A 491 10.43 45.57 48.23
CA PRO A 491 11.66 44.82 48.40
C PRO A 491 11.56 43.82 49.57
N ARG A 492 12.09 42.61 49.37
CA ARG A 492 12.35 41.66 50.45
C ARG A 492 13.73 41.91 51.06
N ARG A 493 13.77 41.91 52.39
CA ARG A 493 14.96 41.64 53.21
C ARG A 493 15.26 40.15 53.24
#